data_AF-A0A068UGJ5-F1
#
_entry.id   AF-A0A068UGJ5-F1
#
_cell.length_a   1.000
_cell.length_b   1.000
_cell.length_c   1.000
_cell.angle_alpha   90.00
_cell.angle_beta   90.00
_cell.angle_gamma   90.00
#
_symmetry.space_group_name_H-M   'P 1'
#
loop_
_entity.id
_entity.type
_entity.pdbx_description
1 polymer ?
#
loop_
_entity_poly.entity_id
_entity_poly.type
_entity_poly.pdbx_seq_one_letter_code
_entity_poly.pdbx_strand_id
1 'polypeptide(L)'
;MEAEEVVAKPPKGRFCTICNQRRAALKRPKTLEQICRECFYAVFEEEIHGVIVDNQLFKPGERVAIGASGGKDSTVLAYVLSELNRRHNYGLDLFLLSVDEGITGYRDDSLETVKRNEIQYGLPLKVVSYKDLYGWTMDEIVKLIGLKNNCTFCGVFRRQALDRGATLLKVDKLVTGHNADDIAETVLLNILRGDIARLSRCTSITTGEDGPIPRCKPFKYTYEKEILTYAYFKRLDYFSTECIYSPNAYRGFAREFIKDLERIRPRAILDIIKSGEDFRISTSTKMPEQGNCERCGYISSQKWCKACVLLEGLNRGLPKLGIGRSRGANNELSKNAKEAKGIDSIQSKQCGTLDF
;
A
#
# COMPACT_ATOMS: atom_id res chain seq x y z
N MET A 1 3.74 52.18 43.88
CA MET A 1 3.93 52.76 42.54
C MET A 1 5.38 52.49 42.17
N GLU A 2 5.73 51.65 41.22
CA GLU A 2 5.01 50.98 40.14
C GLU A 2 5.66 49.60 39.95
N ALA A 3 4.85 48.56 39.76
CA ALA A 3 5.34 47.27 39.31
C ALA A 3 5.49 47.37 37.78
N GLU A 4 6.72 47.31 37.28
CA GLU A 4 6.95 47.21 35.84
C GLU A 4 6.39 45.87 35.34
N GLU A 5 5.29 45.96 34.60
CA GLU A 5 4.76 44.86 33.80
C GLU A 5 5.80 44.50 32.72
N VAL A 6 6.51 43.41 32.95
CA VAL A 6 7.34 42.77 31.93
C VAL A 6 6.41 42.18 30.87
N VAL A 7 6.04 43.00 29.88
CA VAL A 7 5.32 42.53 28.68
C VAL A 7 6.25 41.56 27.95
N ALA A 8 5.99 40.27 28.10
CA ALA A 8 6.69 39.21 27.37
C ALA A 8 6.55 39.47 25.86
N LYS A 9 7.66 39.85 25.21
CA LYS A 9 7.69 40.01 23.75
C LYS A 9 7.24 38.69 23.12
N PRO A 10 6.22 38.68 22.23
CA PRO A 10 5.82 37.47 21.54
C PRO A 10 7.02 36.94 20.75
N PRO A 11 7.24 35.62 20.68
CA PRO A 11 8.38 35.07 19.97
C PRO A 11 8.37 35.58 18.53
N LYS A 12 9.49 36.14 18.06
CA LYS A 12 9.71 36.52 16.66
C LYS A 12 9.59 35.27 15.78
N GLY A 13 8.35 34.91 15.43
CA GLY A 13 8.08 33.78 14.54
C GLY A 13 8.78 34.02 13.22
N ARG A 14 9.68 33.10 12.85
CA ARG A 14 10.51 33.20 11.64
C ARG A 14 9.62 33.29 10.39
N PHE A 15 10.04 34.10 9.42
CA PHE A 15 9.38 34.19 8.12
C PHE A 15 9.62 32.92 7.30
N CYS A 16 8.73 32.66 6.36
CA CYS A 16 8.84 31.57 5.40
C CYS A 16 10.13 31.73 4.58
N THR A 17 10.98 30.70 4.58
CA THR A 17 12.27 30.73 3.88
C THR A 17 12.16 30.82 2.35
N ILE A 18 11.00 30.48 1.78
CA ILE A 18 10.74 30.52 0.34
C ILE A 18 10.28 31.91 -0.11
N CYS A 19 9.18 32.41 0.46
CA CYS A 19 8.61 33.69 0.01
C CYS A 19 9.11 34.91 0.79
N ASN A 20 9.71 34.74 1.97
CA ASN A 20 10.14 35.79 2.89
C ASN A 20 9.06 36.84 3.28
N GLN A 21 7.79 36.59 2.94
CA GLN A 21 6.68 37.52 3.17
C GLN A 21 5.76 37.05 4.30
N ARG A 22 5.36 35.77 4.29
CA ARG A 22 4.43 35.19 5.27
C ARG A 22 5.18 34.55 6.42
N ARG A 23 4.57 34.49 7.61
CA ARG A 23 5.12 33.74 8.75
C ARG A 23 5.16 32.25 8.41
N ALA A 24 6.21 31.55 8.86
CA ALA A 24 6.28 30.11 8.73
C ALA A 24 5.16 29.45 9.55
N ALA A 25 4.48 28.49 8.94
CA ALA A 25 3.38 27.72 9.54
C ALA A 25 3.81 26.30 9.94
N LEU A 26 4.82 25.75 9.27
CA LEU A 26 5.41 24.47 9.60
C LEU A 26 6.92 24.48 9.37
N LYS A 27 7.57 23.48 9.96
CA LYS A 27 8.92 23.05 9.60
C LYS A 27 8.78 21.75 8.82
N ARG A 28 9.22 21.72 7.56
CA ARG A 28 9.11 20.52 6.70
C ARG A 28 9.84 19.34 7.34
N PRO A 29 9.19 18.17 7.53
CA PRO A 29 9.84 16.95 8.02
C PRO A 29 11.04 16.55 7.17
N LYS A 30 10.91 16.63 5.84
CA LYS A 30 11.93 16.18 4.88
C LYS A 30 13.19 17.05 4.87
N THR A 31 13.03 18.38 4.81
CA THR A 31 14.13 19.34 4.57
C THR A 31 14.47 20.21 5.77
N LEU A 32 13.64 20.20 6.82
CA LEU A 32 13.74 21.07 8.00
C LEU A 32 13.53 22.56 7.71
N GLU A 33 13.11 22.92 6.50
CA GLU A 33 12.81 24.30 6.11
C GLU A 33 11.54 24.81 6.78
N GLN A 34 11.55 26.07 7.20
CA GLN A 34 10.40 26.72 7.82
C GLN A 34 9.62 27.52 6.77
N ILE A 35 8.43 27.05 6.42
CA ILE A 35 7.68 27.61 5.30
C ILE A 35 6.23 27.94 5.68
N CYS A 36 5.59 28.83 4.94
CA CYS A 36 4.17 29.13 5.10
C CYS A 36 3.30 28.09 4.39
N ARG A 37 2.00 28.07 4.69
CA ARG A 37 1.03 27.11 4.11
C ARG A 37 0.98 27.13 2.59
N GLU A 38 0.91 28.32 1.99
CA GLU A 38 0.83 28.47 0.53
C GLU A 38 2.08 27.96 -0.18
N CYS A 39 3.27 28.28 0.35
CA CYS A 39 4.51 27.76 -0.20
C CYS A 39 4.63 26.24 0.01
N PHE A 40 4.08 25.71 1.10
CA PHE A 40 4.04 24.26 1.31
C PHE A 40 3.16 23.54 0.30
N TYR A 41 1.96 24.06 -0.02
CA TYR A 41 1.12 23.45 -1.06
C TYR A 41 1.84 23.42 -2.40
N ALA A 42 2.42 24.55 -2.81
CA ALA A 42 3.12 24.66 -4.08
C ALA A 42 4.29 23.66 -4.15
N VAL A 43 5.17 23.65 -3.14
CA VAL A 43 6.34 22.75 -3.16
C VAL A 43 5.92 21.27 -3.04
N PHE A 44 4.93 20.95 -2.20
CA PHE A 44 4.45 19.58 -2.04
C PHE A 44 3.90 19.04 -3.37
N GLU A 45 3.03 19.81 -4.03
CA GLU A 45 2.42 19.44 -5.31
C GLU A 45 3.45 19.41 -6.44
N GLU A 46 4.37 20.38 -6.50
CA GLU A 46 5.41 20.46 -7.54
C GLU A 46 6.45 19.34 -7.40
N GLU A 47 6.83 18.94 -6.19
CA GLU A 47 7.70 17.77 -5.99
C GLU A 47 7.05 16.48 -6.53
N ILE A 48 5.73 16.33 -6.35
CA ILE A 48 4.98 15.18 -6.87
C ILE A 48 4.85 15.28 -8.40
N HIS A 49 4.62 16.48 -8.93
CA HIS A 49 4.63 16.75 -10.38
C HIS A 49 5.96 16.34 -11.01
N GLY A 50 7.09 16.77 -10.43
CA GLY A 50 8.43 16.40 -10.88
C GLY A 50 8.63 14.89 -10.91
N VAL A 51 8.22 14.18 -9.84
CA VAL A 51 8.28 12.71 -9.81
C VAL A 51 7.45 12.07 -10.92
N ILE A 52 6.26 12.59 -11.21
CA ILE A 52 5.39 12.10 -12.29
C ILE A 52 6.06 12.28 -13.66
N VAL A 53 6.60 13.47 -13.93
CA VAL A 53 7.19 13.84 -15.22
C VAL A 53 8.53 13.14 -15.45
N ASP A 54 9.44 13.16 -14.47
CA ASP A 54 10.78 12.57 -14.55
C ASP A 54 10.73 11.06 -14.82
N ASN A 55 9.67 10.40 -14.33
CA ASN A 55 9.47 8.97 -14.49
C ASN A 55 8.44 8.63 -15.58
N GLN A 56 7.95 9.63 -16.33
CA GLN A 56 6.97 9.47 -17.41
C GLN A 56 5.77 8.60 -16.99
N LEU A 57 5.24 8.83 -15.78
CA LEU A 57 4.25 7.93 -15.19
C LEU A 57 2.94 7.89 -15.98
N PHE A 58 2.61 8.93 -16.71
CA PHE A 58 1.36 9.03 -17.47
C PHE A 58 1.58 9.55 -18.88
N LYS A 59 0.63 9.22 -19.76
CA LYS A 59 0.50 9.79 -21.11
C LYS A 59 -0.86 10.48 -21.23
N PRO A 60 -0.96 11.58 -22.00
CA PRO A 60 -2.25 12.21 -22.25
C PRO A 60 -3.27 11.24 -22.84
N GLY A 61 -4.52 11.31 -22.36
CA GLY A 61 -5.62 10.43 -22.75
C GLY A 61 -5.67 9.09 -22.02
N GLU A 62 -4.71 8.76 -21.15
CA GLU A 62 -4.77 7.54 -20.35
C GLU A 62 -5.88 7.61 -19.29
N ARG A 63 -6.54 6.46 -19.09
CA ARG A 63 -7.50 6.21 -18.02
C ARG A 63 -6.76 5.70 -16.81
N VAL A 64 -6.93 6.37 -15.67
CA VAL A 64 -6.13 6.11 -14.48
C VAL A 64 -7.05 5.88 -13.28
N ALA A 65 -7.00 4.67 -12.71
CA ALA A 65 -7.67 4.38 -11.45
C ALA A 65 -6.78 4.77 -10.26
N ILE A 66 -7.35 5.45 -9.28
CA ILE A 66 -6.71 5.76 -8.00
C ILE A 66 -7.28 4.81 -6.95
N GLY A 67 -6.42 4.00 -6.33
CA GLY A 67 -6.79 3.11 -5.24
C GLY A 67 -7.25 3.90 -4.02
N ALA A 68 -8.57 3.91 -3.76
CA ALA A 68 -9.22 4.69 -2.72
C ALA A 68 -9.54 3.81 -1.51
N SER A 69 -8.71 3.88 -0.46
CA SER A 69 -9.01 3.23 0.81
C SER A 69 -9.91 4.09 1.71
N GLY A 70 -10.05 5.38 1.41
CA GLY A 70 -10.72 6.36 2.29
C GLY A 70 -9.79 6.92 3.37
N GLY A 71 -8.56 6.41 3.48
CA GLY A 71 -7.54 6.94 4.38
C GLY A 71 -6.78 8.13 3.79
N LYS A 72 -6.04 8.83 4.66
CA LYS A 72 -5.31 10.08 4.36
C LYS A 72 -4.52 10.02 3.05
N ASP A 73 -3.73 8.96 2.83
CA ASP A 73 -2.79 8.91 1.71
C ASP A 73 -3.53 8.79 0.38
N SER A 74 -4.57 7.96 0.31
CA SER A 74 -5.39 7.82 -0.89
C SER A 74 -6.22 9.07 -1.19
N THR A 75 -6.74 9.75 -0.16
CA THR A 75 -7.52 10.98 -0.32
C THR A 75 -6.64 12.13 -0.81
N VAL A 76 -5.46 12.31 -0.21
CA VAL A 76 -4.49 13.33 -0.67
C VAL A 76 -4.01 13.02 -2.08
N LEU A 77 -3.77 11.75 -2.42
CA LEU A 77 -3.39 11.35 -3.77
C LEU A 77 -4.48 11.71 -4.79
N ALA A 78 -5.75 11.43 -4.49
CA ALA A 78 -6.86 11.79 -5.37
C ALA A 78 -6.98 13.30 -5.57
N TYR A 79 -6.86 14.07 -4.48
CA TYR A 79 -6.87 15.53 -4.53
C TYR A 79 -5.72 16.09 -5.37
N VAL A 80 -4.49 15.67 -5.07
CA VAL A 80 -3.28 16.19 -5.74
C VAL A 80 -3.26 15.82 -7.21
N LEU A 81 -3.60 14.58 -7.57
CA LEU A 81 -3.66 14.19 -8.98
C LEU A 81 -4.72 14.96 -9.76
N SER A 82 -5.89 15.23 -9.16
CA SER A 82 -6.92 16.05 -9.80
C SER A 82 -6.44 17.48 -10.02
N GLU A 83 -5.78 18.06 -9.01
CA GLU A 83 -5.24 19.42 -9.08
C GLU A 83 -4.10 19.55 -10.10
N LEU A 84 -3.18 18.58 -10.14
CA LEU A 84 -2.09 18.55 -11.11
C LEU A 84 -2.59 18.28 -12.53
N ASN A 85 -3.56 17.38 -12.70
CA ASN A 85 -4.19 17.10 -14.00
C ASN A 85 -4.80 18.39 -14.59
N ARG A 86 -5.49 19.19 -13.75
CA ARG A 86 -6.06 20.49 -14.14
C ARG A 86 -5.00 21.55 -14.40
N ARG A 87 -4.01 21.69 -13.51
CA ARG A 87 -3.00 22.76 -13.58
C ARG A 87 -1.99 22.57 -14.72
N HIS A 88 -1.53 21.35 -14.93
CA HIS A 88 -0.52 21.02 -15.94
C HIS A 88 -1.12 20.39 -17.20
N ASN A 89 -2.45 20.27 -17.27
CA ASN A 89 -3.18 19.72 -18.40
C ASN A 89 -2.67 18.33 -18.82
N TYR A 90 -2.54 17.41 -17.87
CA TYR A 90 -2.08 16.05 -18.18
C TYR A 90 -3.05 15.32 -19.13
N GLY A 91 -4.33 15.70 -19.15
CA GLY A 91 -5.34 15.08 -19.99
C GLY A 91 -5.71 13.66 -19.56
N LEU A 92 -5.65 13.38 -18.25
CA LEU A 92 -5.99 12.07 -17.69
C LEU A 92 -7.48 11.96 -17.40
N ASP A 93 -8.02 10.77 -17.64
CA ASP A 93 -9.37 10.38 -17.23
C ASP A 93 -9.28 9.62 -15.90
N LEU A 94 -9.63 10.30 -14.81
CA LEU A 94 -9.37 9.85 -13.43
C LEU A 94 -10.58 9.15 -12.83
N PHE A 95 -10.36 7.97 -12.22
CA PHE A 95 -11.37 7.16 -11.54
C PHE A 95 -10.95 6.83 -10.11
N LEU A 96 -11.91 6.67 -9.21
CA LEU A 96 -11.67 6.07 -7.90
C LEU A 96 -11.98 4.56 -7.96
N LEU A 97 -11.08 3.75 -7.41
CA LEU A 97 -11.27 2.31 -7.26
C LEU A 97 -11.09 1.91 -5.79
N SER A 98 -12.17 1.46 -5.19
CA SER A 98 -12.22 1.05 -3.78
C SER A 98 -12.52 -0.44 -3.65
N VAL A 99 -11.93 -1.08 -2.65
CA VAL A 99 -12.16 -2.49 -2.34
C VAL A 99 -12.90 -2.59 -1.01
N ASP A 100 -14.05 -3.23 -0.99
CA ASP A 100 -14.76 -3.55 0.24
C ASP A 100 -14.33 -4.93 0.75
N GLU A 101 -13.55 -4.95 1.83
CA GLU A 101 -13.10 -6.19 2.46
C GLU A 101 -14.18 -6.88 3.31
N GLY A 102 -15.28 -6.20 3.63
CA GLY A 102 -16.33 -6.69 4.53
C GLY A 102 -15.85 -6.83 5.98
N ILE A 103 -15.26 -5.76 6.53
CA ILE A 103 -14.88 -5.65 7.94
C ILE A 103 -15.90 -4.75 8.65
N THR A 104 -16.73 -5.37 9.50
CA THR A 104 -17.84 -4.69 10.19
C THR A 104 -17.32 -3.59 11.13
N GLY A 105 -17.96 -2.41 11.09
CA GLY A 105 -17.62 -1.29 11.97
C GLY A 105 -16.29 -0.60 11.66
N TYR A 106 -15.69 -0.91 10.51
CA TYR A 106 -14.50 -0.25 9.99
C TYR A 106 -14.73 0.19 8.54
N ARG A 107 -15.19 -0.74 7.69
CA ARG A 107 -15.24 -0.48 6.25
C ARG A 107 -16.44 0.36 5.85
N ASP A 108 -17.54 0.30 6.60
CA ASP A 108 -18.76 1.07 6.35
C ASP A 108 -18.47 2.59 6.35
N ASP A 109 -17.92 3.11 7.45
CA ASP A 109 -17.54 4.53 7.61
C ASP A 109 -16.48 4.96 6.59
N SER A 110 -15.54 4.06 6.30
CA SER A 110 -14.48 4.29 5.35
C SER A 110 -15.02 4.41 3.92
N LEU A 111 -15.98 3.57 3.52
CA LEU A 111 -16.64 3.64 2.22
C LEU A 111 -17.54 4.87 2.08
N GLU A 112 -18.20 5.29 3.15
CA GLU A 112 -18.94 6.56 3.16
C GLU A 112 -18.02 7.74 2.85
N THR A 113 -16.82 7.75 3.42
CA THR A 113 -15.81 8.78 3.12
C THR A 113 -15.37 8.73 1.66
N VAL A 114 -15.15 7.54 1.10
CA VAL A 114 -14.82 7.39 -0.33
C VAL A 114 -15.95 7.90 -1.24
N LYS A 115 -17.23 7.66 -0.90
CA LYS A 115 -18.39 8.20 -1.63
C LYS A 115 -18.46 9.72 -1.53
N ARG A 116 -18.14 10.31 -0.38
CA ARG A 116 -18.03 11.78 -0.23
C ARG A 116 -16.90 12.33 -1.08
N ASN A 117 -15.76 11.64 -1.17
CA ASN A 117 -14.65 12.03 -2.04
C ASN A 117 -15.00 11.97 -3.54
N GLU A 118 -15.81 11.00 -3.98
CA GLU A 118 -16.34 10.96 -5.36
C GLU A 118 -17.08 12.25 -5.71
N ILE A 119 -18.01 12.67 -4.84
CA ILE A 119 -18.80 13.89 -5.04
C ILE A 119 -17.91 15.13 -4.98
N GLN A 120 -17.04 15.21 -3.97
CA GLN A 120 -16.19 16.39 -3.72
C GLN A 120 -15.19 16.65 -4.85
N TYR A 121 -14.63 15.59 -5.44
CA TYR A 121 -13.59 15.69 -6.46
C TYR A 121 -14.14 15.47 -7.89
N GLY A 122 -15.41 15.09 -8.03
CA GLY A 122 -16.02 14.79 -9.33
C GLY A 122 -15.39 13.59 -10.04
N LEU A 123 -14.91 12.60 -9.27
CA LEU A 123 -14.20 11.43 -9.78
C LEU A 123 -15.09 10.19 -9.69
N PRO A 124 -15.45 9.52 -10.81
CA PRO A 124 -16.33 8.36 -10.77
C PRO A 124 -15.75 7.22 -9.92
N LEU A 125 -16.58 6.64 -9.04
CA LEU A 125 -16.18 5.57 -8.14
C LEU A 125 -16.64 4.19 -8.59
N LYS A 126 -15.70 3.23 -8.58
CA LYS A 126 -16.01 1.80 -8.61
C LYS A 126 -15.66 1.17 -7.28
N VAL A 127 -16.63 0.47 -6.69
CA VAL A 127 -16.40 -0.42 -5.54
C VAL A 127 -16.44 -1.87 -6.02
N VAL A 128 -15.50 -2.68 -5.56
CA VAL A 128 -15.50 -4.14 -5.69
C VAL A 128 -15.43 -4.77 -4.31
N SER A 129 -16.21 -5.81 -4.02
CA SER A 129 -16.23 -6.44 -2.70
C SER A 129 -15.53 -7.79 -2.67
N TYR A 130 -14.96 -8.17 -1.55
CA TYR A 130 -14.45 -9.53 -1.36
C TYR A 130 -15.56 -10.57 -1.44
N LYS A 131 -16.76 -10.21 -0.96
CA LYS A 131 -17.92 -11.11 -1.00
C LYS A 131 -18.25 -11.51 -2.44
N ASP A 132 -18.30 -10.54 -3.36
CA ASP A 132 -18.60 -10.80 -4.77
C ASP A 132 -17.45 -11.49 -5.50
N LEU A 133 -16.21 -11.11 -5.19
CA LEU A 133 -15.03 -11.60 -5.92
C LEU A 133 -14.58 -12.99 -5.49
N TYR A 134 -14.81 -13.34 -4.22
CA TYR A 134 -14.24 -14.53 -3.58
C TYR A 134 -15.27 -15.37 -2.82
N GLY A 135 -16.49 -14.86 -2.56
CA GLY A 135 -17.49 -15.53 -1.72
C GLY A 135 -17.28 -15.36 -0.22
N TRP A 136 -16.21 -14.66 0.18
CA TRP A 136 -15.77 -14.51 1.57
C TRP A 136 -15.59 -13.03 1.93
N THR A 137 -16.02 -12.62 3.11
CA THR A 137 -15.58 -11.37 3.74
C THR A 137 -14.35 -11.59 4.62
N MET A 138 -13.66 -10.51 5.01
CA MET A 138 -12.58 -10.60 5.98
C MET A 138 -13.06 -11.06 7.35
N ASP A 139 -14.27 -10.68 7.78
CA ASP A 139 -14.84 -11.16 9.04
C ASP A 139 -15.10 -12.67 9.00
N GLU A 140 -15.60 -13.21 7.89
CA GLU A 140 -15.78 -14.66 7.68
C GLU A 140 -14.43 -15.40 7.69
N ILE A 141 -13.40 -14.84 7.04
CA ILE A 141 -12.04 -15.39 7.03
C ILE A 141 -11.47 -15.41 8.44
N VAL A 142 -11.56 -14.31 9.19
CA VAL A 142 -11.02 -14.21 10.56
C VAL A 142 -11.75 -15.17 11.51
N LYS A 143 -13.06 -15.36 11.36
CA LYS A 143 -13.82 -16.37 12.11
C LYS A 143 -13.27 -17.79 11.88
N LEU A 144 -12.83 -18.10 10.66
CA LEU A 144 -12.29 -19.42 10.32
C LEU A 144 -10.82 -19.62 10.75
N ILE A 145 -9.97 -18.62 10.55
CA ILE A 145 -8.50 -18.76 10.70
C ILE A 145 -7.95 -18.18 12.01
N GLY A 146 -8.76 -17.36 12.70
CA GLY A 146 -8.35 -16.54 13.83
C GLY A 146 -7.63 -15.25 13.46
N LEU A 147 -7.06 -14.58 14.47
CA LEU A 147 -6.40 -13.28 14.31
C LEU A 147 -4.97 -13.35 13.73
N LYS A 148 -4.38 -14.55 13.66
CA LYS A 148 -3.04 -14.73 13.10
C LYS A 148 -3.12 -14.86 11.58
N ASN A 149 -2.19 -14.21 10.88
CA ASN A 149 -2.05 -14.27 9.41
C ASN A 149 -3.22 -13.68 8.58
N ASN A 150 -4.25 -13.08 9.19
CA ASN A 150 -5.38 -12.48 8.46
C ASN A 150 -4.93 -11.39 7.44
N CYS A 151 -3.94 -10.58 7.79
CA CYS A 151 -3.35 -9.57 6.92
C CYS A 151 -2.68 -10.18 5.67
N THR A 152 -2.28 -11.46 5.73
CA THR A 152 -1.78 -12.18 4.55
C THR A 152 -2.91 -12.43 3.56
N PHE A 153 -4.07 -12.92 4.02
CA PHE A 153 -5.25 -13.09 3.17
C PHE A 153 -5.71 -11.76 2.62
N CYS A 154 -5.92 -10.77 3.51
CA CYS A 154 -6.37 -9.45 3.13
C CYS A 154 -5.43 -8.81 2.10
N GLY A 155 -4.12 -8.79 2.32
CA GLY A 155 -3.18 -8.20 1.38
C GLY A 155 -3.13 -8.89 0.00
N VAL A 156 -3.26 -10.22 -0.02
CA VAL A 156 -3.28 -11.00 -1.28
C VAL A 156 -4.57 -10.76 -2.05
N PHE A 157 -5.72 -10.84 -1.38
CA PHE A 157 -7.02 -10.59 -1.99
C PHE A 157 -7.22 -9.13 -2.40
N ARG A 158 -6.70 -8.16 -1.64
CA ARG A 158 -6.77 -6.73 -1.99
C ARG A 158 -6.04 -6.45 -3.28
N ARG A 159 -4.84 -7.02 -3.44
CA ARG A 159 -4.04 -6.84 -4.67
C ARG A 159 -4.82 -7.36 -5.87
N GLN A 160 -5.30 -8.59 -5.82
CA GLN A 160 -6.07 -9.19 -6.91
C GLN A 160 -7.41 -8.47 -7.15
N ALA A 161 -8.08 -7.97 -6.09
CA ALA A 161 -9.32 -7.22 -6.20
C ALA A 161 -9.11 -5.89 -6.92
N LEU A 162 -8.02 -5.18 -6.62
CA LEU A 162 -7.62 -3.98 -7.35
C LEU A 162 -7.32 -4.28 -8.82
N ASP A 163 -6.63 -5.39 -9.13
CA ASP A 163 -6.38 -5.77 -10.54
C ASP A 163 -7.70 -6.04 -11.28
N ARG A 164 -8.61 -6.82 -10.66
CA ARG A 164 -9.95 -7.09 -11.20
C ARG A 164 -10.76 -5.81 -11.40
N GLY A 165 -10.79 -4.94 -10.40
CA GLY A 165 -11.50 -3.67 -10.46
C GLY A 165 -10.95 -2.74 -11.55
N ALA A 166 -9.63 -2.69 -11.70
CA ALA A 166 -8.98 -1.92 -12.74
C ALA A 166 -9.30 -2.49 -14.15
N THR A 167 -9.33 -3.82 -14.32
CA THR A 167 -9.78 -4.45 -15.57
C THR A 167 -11.24 -4.12 -15.88
N LEU A 168 -12.13 -4.15 -14.88
CA LEU A 168 -13.55 -3.80 -15.05
C LEU A 168 -13.75 -2.33 -15.49
N LEU A 169 -12.92 -1.42 -14.96
CA LEU A 169 -12.92 -0.01 -15.36
C LEU A 169 -12.23 0.24 -16.71
N LYS A 170 -11.51 -0.75 -17.26
CA LYS A 170 -10.68 -0.62 -18.47
C LYS A 170 -9.69 0.54 -18.37
N VAL A 171 -9.00 0.63 -17.22
CA VAL A 171 -7.95 1.64 -17.01
C VAL A 171 -6.61 1.15 -17.57
N ASP A 172 -5.80 2.10 -18.00
CA ASP A 172 -4.44 1.86 -18.48
C ASP A 172 -3.47 1.73 -17.29
N LYS A 173 -3.74 2.45 -16.19
CA LYS A 173 -2.86 2.49 -15.01
C LYS A 173 -3.63 2.49 -13.70
N LEU A 174 -3.02 1.90 -12.68
CA LEU A 174 -3.50 1.93 -11.31
C LEU A 174 -2.52 2.67 -10.40
N VAL A 175 -2.97 3.72 -9.73
CA VAL A 175 -2.15 4.56 -8.85
C VAL A 175 -2.50 4.26 -7.40
N THR A 176 -1.49 4.16 -6.54
CA THR A 176 -1.70 3.90 -5.10
C THR A 176 -0.95 4.90 -4.24
N GLY A 177 -1.52 5.24 -3.08
CA GLY A 177 -0.96 6.22 -2.14
C GLY A 177 0.23 5.72 -1.30
N HIS A 178 1.02 4.76 -1.81
CA HIS A 178 2.21 4.31 -1.09
C HIS A 178 3.24 5.44 -1.02
N ASN A 179 3.58 5.84 0.21
CA ASN A 179 4.46 6.97 0.50
C ASN A 179 5.91 6.52 0.76
N ALA A 180 6.82 7.46 0.99
CA ALA A 180 8.23 7.17 1.21
C ALA A 180 8.45 6.23 2.41
N ASP A 181 7.72 6.43 3.50
CA ASP A 181 7.76 5.58 4.70
C ASP A 181 7.37 4.12 4.36
N ASP A 182 6.29 3.91 3.60
CA ASP A 182 5.86 2.56 3.16
C ASP A 182 6.94 1.84 2.32
N ILE A 183 7.64 2.58 1.46
CA ILE A 183 8.72 2.02 0.63
C ILE A 183 9.93 1.71 1.50
N ALA A 184 10.32 2.59 2.42
CA ALA A 184 11.42 2.35 3.35
C ALA A 184 11.15 1.14 4.27
N GLU A 185 9.92 1.03 4.82
CA GLU A 185 9.47 -0.16 5.56
C GLU A 185 9.62 -1.43 4.72
N THR A 186 9.23 -1.37 3.44
CA THR A 186 9.28 -2.53 2.54
C THR A 186 10.73 -2.93 2.21
N VAL A 187 11.62 -1.97 1.98
CA VAL A 187 13.06 -2.19 1.78
C VAL A 187 13.64 -2.88 3.00
N LEU A 188 13.43 -2.34 4.20
CA LEU A 188 13.92 -2.90 5.46
C LEU A 188 13.41 -4.34 5.67
N LEU A 189 12.11 -4.57 5.48
CA LEU A 189 11.51 -5.90 5.62
C LEU A 189 12.10 -6.92 4.64
N ASN A 190 12.43 -6.53 3.41
CA ASN A 190 13.03 -7.43 2.43
C ASN A 190 14.50 -7.73 2.76
N ILE A 191 15.25 -6.76 3.28
CA ILE A 191 16.62 -6.97 3.77
C ILE A 191 16.62 -7.97 4.94
N LEU A 192 15.80 -7.72 5.97
CA LEU A 192 15.73 -8.57 7.17
C LEU A 192 15.28 -10.01 6.85
N ARG A 193 14.50 -10.21 5.80
CA ARG A 193 14.04 -11.53 5.34
C ARG A 193 14.99 -12.20 4.35
N GLY A 194 16.05 -11.51 3.92
CA GLY A 194 16.92 -11.98 2.83
C GLY A 194 16.17 -12.21 1.52
N ASP A 195 15.10 -11.47 1.23
CA ASP A 195 14.31 -11.60 0.00
C ASP A 195 14.87 -10.71 -1.12
N ILE A 196 16.06 -11.08 -1.59
CA ILE A 196 16.84 -10.31 -2.56
C ILE A 196 16.02 -10.07 -3.85
N ALA A 197 15.29 -11.07 -4.34
CA ALA A 197 14.46 -10.96 -5.56
C ALA A 197 13.27 -9.98 -5.44
N ARG A 198 12.82 -9.67 -4.22
CA ARG A 198 11.81 -8.62 -3.98
C ARG A 198 12.44 -7.25 -3.73
N LEU A 199 13.66 -7.22 -3.22
CA LEU A 199 14.38 -5.99 -2.93
C LEU A 199 14.59 -5.13 -4.20
N SER A 200 14.99 -5.73 -5.33
CA SER A 200 15.16 -4.97 -6.59
C SER A 200 13.88 -4.33 -7.12
N ARG A 201 12.72 -4.93 -6.83
CA ARG A 201 11.44 -4.50 -7.39
C ARG A 201 10.62 -3.63 -6.44
N CYS A 202 10.95 -3.62 -5.14
CA CYS A 202 10.14 -2.89 -4.18
C CYS A 202 10.29 -1.37 -4.28
N THR A 203 11.45 -0.90 -4.75
CA THR A 203 11.75 0.52 -5.00
C THR A 203 11.31 0.99 -6.39
N SER A 204 10.87 0.10 -7.29
CA SER A 204 10.35 0.50 -8.59
C SER A 204 9.11 1.41 -8.42
N ILE A 205 9.14 2.55 -9.12
CA ILE A 205 8.06 3.54 -9.09
C ILE A 205 6.82 3.03 -9.84
N THR A 206 7.06 2.33 -10.95
CA THR A 206 6.09 1.55 -11.69
C THR A 206 6.38 0.07 -11.44
N THR A 207 5.33 -0.71 -11.19
CA THR A 207 5.42 -2.15 -10.97
C THR A 207 4.40 -2.87 -11.82
N GLY A 208 4.73 -4.07 -12.30
CA GLY A 208 3.80 -4.84 -13.13
C GLY A 208 3.65 -4.30 -14.56
N GLU A 209 4.71 -3.72 -15.12
CA GLU A 209 4.77 -3.29 -16.53
C GLU A 209 4.61 -4.47 -17.49
N ASP A 210 5.08 -5.66 -17.10
CA ASP A 210 4.84 -6.93 -17.81
C ASP A 210 3.40 -7.45 -17.66
N GLY A 211 2.59 -6.76 -16.85
CA GLY A 211 1.22 -7.12 -16.55
C GLY A 211 0.18 -6.32 -17.33
N PRO A 212 -1.11 -6.69 -17.24
CA PRO A 212 -2.15 -6.02 -18.00
C PRO A 212 -2.38 -4.58 -17.53
N ILE A 213 -2.07 -4.27 -16.26
CA ILE A 213 -2.30 -2.95 -15.66
C ILE A 213 -1.11 -2.58 -14.76
N PRO A 214 -0.18 -1.74 -15.23
CA PRO A 214 0.92 -1.26 -14.41
C PRO A 214 0.43 -0.42 -13.23
N ARG A 215 1.18 -0.51 -12.12
CA ARG A 215 0.90 0.19 -10.87
C ARG A 215 1.93 1.26 -10.59
N CYS A 216 1.49 2.51 -10.44
CA CYS A 216 2.34 3.67 -10.22
C CYS A 216 2.22 4.21 -8.78
N LYS A 217 3.30 4.81 -8.28
CA LYS A 217 3.39 5.36 -6.92
C LYS A 217 3.93 6.81 -6.94
N PRO A 218 3.07 7.82 -7.22
CA PRO A 218 3.50 9.22 -7.24
C PRO A 218 4.10 9.70 -5.91
N PHE A 219 3.68 9.12 -4.78
CA PHE A 219 4.17 9.47 -3.45
C PHE A 219 5.46 8.76 -3.02
N LYS A 220 6.16 8.09 -3.95
CA LYS A 220 7.38 7.31 -3.65
C LYS A 220 8.42 8.07 -2.80
N TYR A 221 8.54 9.39 -2.97
CA TYR A 221 9.50 10.23 -2.24
C TYR A 221 8.82 11.26 -1.31
N THR A 222 7.51 11.12 -1.10
CA THR A 222 6.69 12.01 -0.27
C THR A 222 6.56 11.40 1.13
N TYR A 223 6.86 12.19 2.18
CA TYR A 223 6.84 11.71 3.55
C TYR A 223 5.41 11.60 4.08
N GLU A 224 5.12 10.57 4.88
CA GLU A 224 3.80 10.38 5.50
C GLU A 224 3.36 11.63 6.31
N LYS A 225 4.29 12.24 7.05
CA LYS A 225 4.01 13.47 7.81
C LYS A 225 3.65 14.66 6.94
N GLU A 226 4.26 14.78 5.76
CA GLU A 226 3.90 15.85 4.81
C GLU A 226 2.51 15.61 4.21
N ILE A 227 2.18 14.35 3.86
CA ILE A 227 0.83 13.97 3.40
C ILE A 227 -0.23 14.32 4.47
N LEU A 228 0.02 13.95 5.73
CA LEU A 228 -0.87 14.27 6.84
C LEU A 228 -1.02 15.79 7.03
N THR A 229 0.09 16.53 6.97
CA THR A 229 0.09 17.99 7.12
C THR A 229 -0.67 18.67 5.97
N TYR A 230 -0.52 18.16 4.76
CA TYR A 230 -1.24 18.62 3.58
C TYR A 230 -2.74 18.37 3.71
N ALA A 231 -3.15 17.16 4.09
CA ALA A 231 -4.55 16.81 4.35
C ALA A 231 -5.18 17.74 5.40
N TYR A 232 -4.48 17.95 6.52
CA TYR A 232 -4.93 18.82 7.60
C TYR A 232 -5.09 20.28 7.15
N PHE A 233 -4.09 20.83 6.46
CA PHE A 233 -4.13 22.22 6.00
C PHE A 233 -5.16 22.47 4.91
N LYS A 234 -5.40 21.50 4.02
CA LYS A 234 -6.48 21.58 3.01
C LYS A 234 -7.85 21.19 3.58
N ARG A 235 -7.91 20.72 4.83
CA ARG A 235 -9.12 20.23 5.50
C ARG A 235 -9.82 19.13 4.68
N LEU A 236 -9.04 18.19 4.16
CA LEU A 236 -9.58 17.07 3.39
C LEU A 236 -10.34 16.12 4.30
N ASP A 237 -11.44 15.58 3.77
CA ASP A 237 -12.26 14.59 4.46
C ASP A 237 -11.69 13.19 4.22
N TYR A 238 -11.12 12.61 5.28
CA TYR A 238 -10.52 11.27 5.26
C TYR A 238 -10.85 10.51 6.55
N PHE A 239 -10.88 9.20 6.44
CA PHE A 239 -11.09 8.27 7.53
C PHE A 239 -9.76 7.96 8.23
N SER A 240 -9.70 8.15 9.55
CA SER A 240 -8.46 8.02 10.34
C SER A 240 -8.37 6.77 11.19
N THR A 241 -9.46 6.02 11.34
CA THR A 241 -9.46 4.82 12.19
C THR A 241 -8.58 3.75 11.55
N GLU A 242 -7.78 3.06 12.38
CA GLU A 242 -6.99 1.92 11.93
C GLU A 242 -7.84 0.65 11.88
N CYS A 243 -7.48 -0.28 11.00
CA CYS A 243 -8.18 -1.57 10.88
C CYS A 243 -8.01 -2.39 12.17
N ILE A 244 -9.11 -2.91 12.71
CA ILE A 244 -9.15 -3.72 13.94
C ILE A 244 -8.28 -4.98 13.89
N TYR A 245 -7.95 -5.48 12.68
CA TYR A 245 -7.10 -6.65 12.47
C TYR A 245 -5.62 -6.30 12.21
N SER A 246 -5.30 -5.02 12.01
CA SER A 246 -3.94 -4.53 11.74
C SER A 246 -2.93 -4.67 12.89
N PRO A 247 -3.28 -4.53 14.18
CA PRO A 247 -2.29 -4.46 15.27
C PRO A 247 -1.33 -5.65 15.36
N ASN A 248 -1.74 -6.84 14.91
CA ASN A 248 -0.91 -8.05 14.92
C ASN A 248 0.02 -8.18 13.69
N ALA A 249 0.11 -7.17 12.84
CA ALA A 249 0.92 -7.22 11.64
C ALA A 249 2.41 -6.97 11.94
N TYR A 250 3.28 -7.88 11.48
CA TYR A 250 4.74 -7.75 11.60
C TYR A 250 5.31 -6.41 11.07
N ARG A 251 4.61 -5.78 10.14
CA ARG A 251 4.99 -4.47 9.59
C ARG A 251 5.03 -3.36 10.65
N GLY A 252 4.29 -3.48 11.75
CA GLY A 252 4.30 -2.52 12.85
C GLY A 252 5.71 -2.28 13.43
N PHE A 253 6.49 -3.34 13.64
CA PHE A 253 7.86 -3.22 14.17
C PHE A 253 8.81 -2.47 13.22
N ALA A 254 8.69 -2.72 11.91
CA ALA A 254 9.50 -2.00 10.92
C ALA A 254 9.13 -0.52 10.89
N ARG A 255 7.83 -0.20 10.99
CA ARG A 255 7.34 1.18 11.06
C ARG A 255 7.88 1.94 12.26
N GLU A 256 7.82 1.35 13.45
CA GLU A 256 8.36 1.96 14.67
C GLU A 256 9.85 2.26 14.54
N PHE A 257 10.62 1.30 14.03
CA PHE A 257 12.06 1.49 13.82
C PHE A 257 12.38 2.60 12.81
N ILE A 258 11.65 2.67 11.69
CA ILE A 258 11.81 3.76 10.70
C ILE A 258 11.48 5.12 11.32
N LYS A 259 10.44 5.21 12.16
CA LYS A 259 10.09 6.46 12.88
C LYS A 259 11.17 6.90 13.86
N ASP A 260 11.83 5.96 14.53
CA ASP A 260 12.95 6.28 15.42
C ASP A 260 14.16 6.77 14.63
N LEU A 261 14.47 6.16 13.48
CA LEU A 261 15.52 6.65 12.58
C LEU A 261 15.23 8.05 12.04
N GLU A 262 13.99 8.30 11.62
CA GLU A 262 13.54 9.60 11.13
C GLU A 262 13.68 10.70 12.21
N ARG A 263 13.42 10.37 13.48
CA ARG A 263 13.59 11.31 14.61
C ARG A 263 15.05 11.75 14.78
N ILE A 264 16.00 10.85 14.54
CA ILE A 264 17.44 11.13 14.62
C ILE A 264 17.92 11.89 13.37
N ARG A 265 17.54 11.40 12.19
CA ARG A 265 17.93 11.97 10.90
C ARG A 265 16.75 11.84 9.93
N PRO A 266 16.02 12.93 9.64
CA PRO A 266 14.83 12.85 8.78
C PRO A 266 15.12 12.28 7.38
N ARG A 267 16.32 12.54 6.85
CA ARG A 267 16.76 12.02 5.56
C ARG A 267 16.89 10.49 5.51
N ALA A 268 16.90 9.79 6.65
CA ALA A 268 17.05 8.33 6.73
C ALA A 268 16.03 7.58 5.87
N ILE A 269 14.78 8.06 5.77
CA ILE A 269 13.74 7.44 4.93
C ILE A 269 14.18 7.41 3.45
N LEU A 270 14.61 8.55 2.91
CA LEU A 270 15.09 8.63 1.53
C LEU A 270 16.42 7.91 1.34
N ASP A 271 17.33 7.98 2.31
CA ASP A 271 18.62 7.29 2.25
C ASP A 271 18.40 5.75 2.20
N ILE A 272 17.37 5.21 2.87
CA ILE A 272 16.97 3.79 2.77
C ILE A 272 16.40 3.45 1.40
N ILE A 273 15.51 4.30 0.84
CA ILE A 273 14.97 4.10 -0.51
C ILE A 273 16.11 4.09 -1.53
N LYS A 274 17.00 5.09 -1.45
CA LYS A 274 18.17 5.25 -2.31
C LYS A 274 19.08 4.02 -2.23
N SER A 275 19.33 3.51 -1.02
CA SER A 275 20.08 2.26 -0.81
C SER A 275 19.40 1.07 -1.50
N GLY A 276 18.07 0.99 -1.40
CA GLY A 276 17.27 -0.02 -2.09
C GLY A 276 17.32 0.06 -3.62
N GLU A 277 17.43 1.27 -4.18
CA GLU A 277 17.60 1.51 -5.63
C GLU A 277 19.00 1.15 -6.11
N ASP A 278 20.02 1.45 -5.29
CA ASP A 278 21.42 1.25 -5.64
C ASP A 278 21.91 -0.18 -5.37
N PHE A 279 21.14 -1.00 -4.61
CA PHE A 279 21.48 -2.41 -4.40
C PHE A 279 21.48 -3.20 -5.70
N ARG A 280 22.69 -3.58 -6.14
CA ARG A 280 22.90 -4.45 -7.29
C ARG A 280 22.79 -5.91 -6.86
N ILE A 281 21.82 -6.61 -7.43
CA ILE A 281 21.67 -8.05 -7.25
C ILE A 281 22.61 -8.76 -8.23
N SER A 282 23.36 -9.75 -7.76
CA SER A 282 24.18 -10.61 -8.63
C SER A 282 23.30 -11.26 -9.70
N THR A 283 23.77 -11.21 -10.96
CA THR A 283 23.12 -11.81 -12.15
C THR A 283 22.93 -13.33 -12.05
N SER A 284 23.58 -13.99 -11.09
CA SER A 284 23.39 -15.41 -10.77
C SER A 284 22.08 -15.73 -10.02
N THR A 285 21.37 -14.71 -9.54
CA THR A 285 20.13 -14.91 -8.78
C THR A 285 18.98 -15.28 -9.72
N LYS A 286 18.54 -16.53 -9.71
CA LYS A 286 17.35 -16.97 -10.47
C LYS A 286 16.12 -16.19 -10.02
N MET A 287 15.64 -15.30 -10.87
CA MET A 287 14.33 -14.68 -10.69
C MET A 287 13.23 -15.70 -11.04
N PRO A 288 12.08 -15.70 -10.34
CA PRO A 288 10.96 -16.55 -10.72
C PRO A 288 10.47 -16.13 -12.11
N GLU A 289 10.31 -17.09 -13.01
CA GLU A 289 9.63 -16.86 -14.29
C GLU A 289 8.19 -16.42 -14.03
N GLN A 290 7.77 -15.36 -14.72
CA GLN A 290 6.38 -14.91 -14.68
C GLN A 290 5.58 -15.71 -15.71
N GLY A 291 4.41 -16.18 -15.29
CA GLY A 291 3.42 -16.78 -16.17
C GLY A 291 2.01 -16.41 -15.71
N ASN A 292 1.02 -17.17 -16.17
CA ASN A 292 -0.38 -16.93 -15.84
C ASN A 292 -0.89 -18.09 -14.97
N CYS A 293 -1.67 -17.75 -13.96
CA CYS A 293 -2.34 -18.73 -13.13
C CYS A 293 -3.36 -19.51 -13.95
N GLU A 294 -3.24 -20.85 -13.96
CA GLU A 294 -4.16 -21.71 -14.72
C GLU A 294 -5.63 -21.61 -14.28
N ARG A 295 -5.89 -21.19 -13.03
CA ARG A 295 -7.25 -21.10 -12.50
C ARG A 295 -7.95 -19.77 -12.79
N CYS A 296 -7.21 -18.67 -12.79
CA CYS A 296 -7.82 -17.32 -12.88
C CYS A 296 -7.21 -16.43 -13.96
N GLY A 297 -6.19 -16.89 -14.68
CA GLY A 297 -5.52 -16.13 -15.75
C GLY A 297 -4.59 -15.01 -15.28
N TYR A 298 -4.64 -14.60 -14.01
CA TYR A 298 -3.78 -13.53 -13.46
C TYR A 298 -2.32 -13.93 -13.32
N ILE A 299 -1.43 -12.95 -13.36
CA ILE A 299 0.03 -13.14 -13.26
C ILE A 299 0.40 -13.94 -12.01
N SER A 300 1.21 -14.96 -12.22
CA SER A 300 1.78 -15.77 -11.17
C SER A 300 3.10 -16.37 -11.59
N SER A 301 4.02 -16.51 -10.64
CA SER A 301 5.24 -17.31 -10.81
C SER A 301 5.06 -18.78 -10.41
N GLN A 302 3.82 -19.21 -10.21
CA GLN A 302 3.43 -20.56 -9.81
C GLN A 302 2.22 -20.99 -10.63
N LYS A 303 1.99 -22.31 -10.70
CA LYS A 303 0.82 -22.90 -11.39
C LYS A 303 -0.48 -22.21 -10.98
N TRP A 304 -0.71 -22.09 -9.67
CA TRP A 304 -1.83 -21.36 -9.09
C TRP A 304 -1.33 -20.12 -8.35
N CYS A 305 -1.96 -18.97 -8.59
CA CYS A 305 -1.61 -17.75 -7.87
C CYS A 305 -1.94 -17.88 -6.38
N LYS A 306 -1.28 -17.04 -5.58
CA LYS A 306 -1.45 -17.09 -4.13
C LYS A 306 -2.90 -16.93 -3.69
N ALA A 307 -3.65 -16.06 -4.36
CA ALA A 307 -5.06 -15.86 -4.07
C ALA A 307 -5.89 -17.14 -4.32
N CYS A 308 -5.66 -17.81 -5.46
CA CYS A 308 -6.33 -19.09 -5.76
C CYS A 308 -5.99 -20.21 -4.78
N VAL A 309 -4.73 -20.27 -4.30
CA VAL A 309 -4.31 -21.26 -3.29
C VAL A 309 -4.99 -20.97 -1.95
N LEU A 310 -4.98 -19.72 -1.49
CA LEU A 310 -5.62 -19.33 -0.23
C LEU A 310 -7.13 -19.53 -0.28
N LEU A 311 -7.78 -19.18 -1.40
CA LEU A 311 -9.22 -19.38 -1.60
C LEU A 311 -9.59 -20.87 -1.60
N GLU A 312 -8.78 -21.72 -2.22
CA GLU A 312 -9.00 -23.16 -2.15
C GLU A 312 -8.88 -23.68 -0.71
N GLY A 313 -7.90 -23.17 0.03
CA GLY A 313 -7.73 -23.48 1.46
C GLY A 313 -8.97 -23.12 2.27
N LEU A 314 -9.55 -21.93 2.05
CA LEU A 314 -10.79 -21.51 2.72
C LEU A 314 -11.97 -22.43 2.35
N ASN A 315 -12.18 -22.69 1.06
CA ASN A 315 -13.31 -23.49 0.58
C ASN A 315 -13.26 -24.96 1.00
N ARG A 316 -12.07 -25.51 1.26
CA ARG A 316 -11.87 -26.88 1.75
C ARG A 316 -11.77 -27.00 3.28
N GLY A 317 -11.87 -25.89 4.02
CA GLY A 317 -11.64 -25.90 5.47
C GLY A 317 -10.17 -26.17 5.85
N LEU A 318 -9.23 -25.94 4.94
CA LEU A 318 -7.78 -26.09 5.13
C LEU A 318 -7.09 -24.70 5.09
N PRO A 319 -7.36 -23.78 6.04
CA PRO A 319 -6.92 -22.39 5.94
C PRO A 319 -5.40 -22.21 6.02
N LYS A 320 -4.66 -23.20 6.51
CA LYS A 320 -3.19 -23.19 6.51
C LYS A 320 -2.60 -23.43 5.12
N LEU A 321 -3.40 -23.88 4.15
CA LEU A 321 -2.96 -24.13 2.78
C LEU A 321 -2.46 -22.82 2.16
N GLY A 322 -1.15 -22.75 1.92
CA GLY A 322 -0.51 -21.55 1.39
C GLY A 322 -0.16 -20.49 2.45
N ILE A 323 -0.17 -20.78 3.75
CA ILE A 323 0.45 -19.89 4.74
C ILE A 323 1.90 -20.38 4.99
N GLY A 324 2.90 -19.54 4.69
CA GLY A 324 4.34 -19.88 4.80
C GLY A 324 5.07 -20.04 3.45
N ARG A 325 6.42 -20.04 3.48
CA ARG A 325 7.26 -20.35 2.30
C ARG A 325 7.33 -21.87 2.13
N SER A 326 6.57 -22.39 1.18
CA SER A 326 6.64 -23.80 0.80
C SER A 326 7.91 -24.06 -0.04
N ARG A 327 8.92 -24.72 0.53
CA ARG A 327 9.74 -25.63 -0.28
C ARG A 327 8.86 -26.87 -0.51
N GLY A 328 8.13 -26.93 -1.63
CA GLY A 328 7.51 -28.19 -2.10
C GLY A 328 6.00 -28.39 -1.92
N ALA A 329 5.15 -27.35 -1.90
CA ALA A 329 3.68 -27.55 -1.85
C ALA A 329 3.07 -28.18 -3.13
N ASN A 330 3.83 -28.30 -4.21
CA ASN A 330 3.33 -28.88 -5.46
C ASN A 330 3.12 -30.41 -5.40
N ASN A 331 3.77 -31.13 -4.48
CA ASN A 331 3.63 -32.60 -4.40
C ASN A 331 2.43 -33.07 -3.58
N GLU A 332 1.87 -32.24 -2.71
CA GLU A 332 0.71 -32.62 -1.88
C GLU A 332 -0.62 -32.48 -2.62
N LEU A 333 -0.72 -31.52 -3.56
CA LEU A 333 -1.93 -31.33 -4.38
C LEU A 333 -2.20 -32.52 -5.32
N SER A 334 -1.16 -33.25 -5.75
CA SER A 334 -1.29 -34.47 -6.55
C SER A 334 -1.56 -35.75 -5.74
N LYS A 335 -1.20 -35.78 -4.45
CA LYS A 335 -1.43 -36.95 -3.58
C LYS A 335 -2.87 -37.01 -3.07
N ASN A 336 -3.44 -35.88 -2.64
CA ASN A 336 -4.81 -35.82 -2.12
C ASN A 336 -5.89 -36.12 -3.18
N ALA A 337 -5.59 -35.98 -4.48
CA ALA A 337 -6.49 -36.38 -5.56
C ALA A 337 -6.46 -37.91 -5.84
N LYS A 338 -5.39 -38.60 -5.44
CA LYS A 338 -5.27 -40.06 -5.57
C LYS A 338 -5.81 -40.81 -4.35
N GLU A 339 -5.68 -40.24 -3.15
CA GLU A 339 -6.19 -40.86 -1.92
C GLU A 339 -7.72 -40.89 -1.83
N ALA A 340 -8.43 -39.98 -2.52
CA ALA A 340 -9.90 -40.03 -2.61
C ALA A 340 -10.46 -41.21 -3.45
N LYS A 341 -9.59 -42.04 -4.06
CA LYS A 341 -9.98 -43.18 -4.91
C LYS A 341 -9.48 -44.55 -4.42
N GLY A 342 -8.88 -44.64 -3.24
CA GLY A 342 -8.39 -45.91 -2.69
C GLY A 342 -8.89 -46.15 -1.28
N ILE A 343 -10.03 -46.83 -1.15
CA ILE A 343 -10.37 -47.53 0.09
C ILE A 343 -9.52 -48.79 0.07
N ASP A 344 -8.57 -48.91 1.00
CA ASP A 344 -8.33 -50.16 1.70
C ASP A 344 -7.49 -49.97 2.97
N SER A 345 -7.87 -50.75 3.97
CA SER A 345 -7.39 -50.85 5.35
C SER A 345 -5.87 -50.97 5.51
N ILE A 346 -5.31 -50.48 6.63
CA ILE A 346 -4.59 -51.28 7.67
C ILE A 346 -3.80 -50.39 8.65
N GLN A 347 -4.19 -50.54 9.93
CA GLN A 347 -3.45 -50.56 11.21
C GLN A 347 -2.42 -49.48 11.63
N SER A 348 -2.71 -49.02 12.85
CA SER A 348 -1.92 -48.28 13.84
C SER A 348 -0.49 -48.80 14.08
N LYS A 349 0.48 -47.88 14.18
CA LYS A 349 1.70 -48.04 15.01
C LYS A 349 2.09 -46.74 15.71
N GLN A 350 2.77 -46.95 16.84
CA GLN A 350 2.85 -46.11 18.04
C GLN A 350 3.68 -44.82 17.92
N CYS A 351 3.31 -43.90 18.81
CA CYS A 351 4.00 -42.70 19.22
C CYS A 351 5.38 -43.01 19.83
N GLY A 352 6.43 -42.34 19.34
CA GLY A 352 7.76 -42.32 19.95
C GLY A 352 8.02 -40.95 20.56
N THR A 353 8.39 -40.95 21.83
CA THR A 353 8.75 -39.83 22.71
C THR A 353 9.99 -39.07 22.24
N LEU A 354 9.95 -37.74 22.33
CA LEU A 354 11.10 -36.85 22.21
C LEU A 354 11.50 -36.38 23.61
N ASP A 355 12.73 -36.65 24.01
CA ASP A 355 13.40 -36.01 25.15
C ASP A 355 14.49 -35.07 24.62
N PHE A 356 14.38 -33.81 25.06
CA PHE A 356 15.24 -32.61 24.96
C PHE A 356 15.45 -31.92 23.61
#